data_AF-A0A0M8UVD3-F1
#
_entry.id   AF-A0A0M8UVD3-F1
#
_cell.length_a   1.000
_cell.length_b   1.000
_cell.length_c   1.000
_cell.angle_alpha   90.00
_cell.angle_beta   90.00
_cell.angle_gamma   90.00
#
_symmetry.space_group_name_H-M   'P 1'
#
loop_
_entity.id
_entity.type
_entity.pdbx_description
1 polymer ?
#
loop_
_entity_poly.entity_id
_entity_poly.type
_entity_poly.pdbx_seq_one_letter_code
_entity_poly.pdbx_strand_id
1 'polypeptide(L)'
;METSQSIDPRTPLPACDLVTVPARQGLEAVDILRRGEAEAVGPVLHDDGGGTLGFVVPAGTAAGWDVPGSTCTRTDGRGLRLAPEPPADAPEAVGSEWLLPPGEAELATDPAVLRRALGEAARMIEAADSCR
;
A
#
# COMPACT_ATOMS: atom_id res chain seq x y z
N MET A 1 -4.77 24.74 30.05
CA MET A 1 -4.41 25.27 28.72
C MET A 1 -3.69 24.13 28.03
N GLU A 2 -4.41 23.44 27.15
CA GLU A 2 -3.99 22.23 26.46
C GLU A 2 -2.90 22.59 25.45
N THR A 3 -1.73 21.94 25.56
CA THR A 3 -0.61 22.17 24.65
C THR A 3 -0.95 21.52 23.31
N SER A 4 -1.26 22.37 22.32
CA SER A 4 -1.33 22.02 20.91
C SER A 4 -0.06 21.27 20.49
N GLN A 5 -0.21 19.97 20.22
CA GLN A 5 0.81 19.21 19.50
C GLN A 5 0.79 19.67 18.05
N SER A 6 1.60 20.68 17.74
CA SER A 6 1.94 21.05 16.38
C SER A 6 2.74 19.89 15.79
N ILE A 7 2.10 19.10 14.93
CA ILE A 7 2.79 18.07 14.14
C ILE A 7 3.79 18.81 13.24
N ASP A 8 5.08 18.69 13.54
CA ASP A 8 6.14 19.29 12.73
C ASP A 8 6.23 18.54 11.38
N PRO A 9 6.04 19.22 10.24
CA PRO A 9 6.04 18.58 8.91
C PRO A 9 7.43 18.07 8.48
N ARG A 10 8.46 18.20 9.33
CA ARG A 10 9.83 17.71 9.07
C ARG A 10 10.19 16.46 9.86
N THR A 11 9.25 15.85 10.57
CA THR A 11 9.49 14.50 11.09
C THR A 11 9.50 13.56 9.88
N PRO A 12 10.62 12.91 9.53
CA PRO A 12 10.59 11.89 8.49
C PRO A 12 9.51 10.89 8.92
N LEU A 13 8.55 10.63 8.03
CA LEU A 13 7.66 9.49 8.23
C LEU A 13 8.57 8.29 8.58
N PRO A 14 8.19 7.45 9.56
CA PRO A 14 8.93 6.22 9.81
C PRO A 14 9.16 5.55 8.45
N ALA A 15 10.37 5.02 8.21
CA ALA A 15 10.63 4.31 6.96
C ALA A 15 9.47 3.34 6.72
N CYS A 16 8.89 3.32 5.53
CA CYS A 16 7.83 2.38 5.18
C CYS A 16 8.40 1.32 4.23
N ASP A 17 7.80 0.15 4.17
CA ASP A 17 8.05 -0.79 3.09
C ASP A 17 6.86 -0.75 2.12
N LEU A 18 7.05 -1.24 0.90
CA LEU A 18 6.02 -1.29 -0.13
C LEU A 18 5.78 -2.74 -0.54
N VAL A 19 4.55 -3.22 -0.42
CA VAL A 19 4.14 -4.54 -0.91
C VAL A 19 3.48 -4.36 -2.28
N THR A 20 4.08 -4.90 -3.34
CA THR A 20 3.53 -4.91 -4.69
C THR A 20 2.91 -6.25 -5.06
N VAL A 21 1.73 -6.21 -5.69
CA VAL A 21 0.94 -7.39 -6.10
C VAL A 21 0.28 -7.17 -7.45
N PRO A 22 -0.10 -8.23 -8.19
CA PRO A 22 -0.91 -8.10 -9.41
C PRO A 22 -2.23 -7.36 -9.14
N ALA A 23 -2.67 -6.55 -10.10
CA ALA A 23 -3.79 -5.64 -9.87
C ALA A 23 -5.09 -6.34 -9.46
N ARG A 24 -5.40 -7.49 -10.09
CA ARG A 24 -6.58 -8.30 -9.75
C ARG A 24 -6.54 -8.76 -8.29
N GLN A 25 -5.40 -9.22 -7.80
CA GLN A 25 -5.27 -9.66 -6.40
C GLN A 25 -5.29 -8.48 -5.43
N GLY A 26 -4.64 -7.37 -5.80
CA GLY A 26 -4.61 -6.16 -4.98
C GLY A 26 -5.99 -5.53 -4.78
N LEU A 27 -6.79 -5.40 -5.84
CA LEU A 27 -8.12 -4.82 -5.75
C LEU A 27 -9.06 -5.65 -4.87
N GLU A 28 -9.01 -6.98 -5.01
CA GLU A 28 -9.76 -7.90 -4.13
C GLU A 28 -9.31 -7.77 -2.67
N ALA A 29 -8.00 -7.64 -2.42
CA ALA A 29 -7.49 -7.41 -1.07
C ALA A 29 -7.96 -6.07 -0.51
N VAL A 30 -7.98 -4.98 -1.29
CA VAL A 30 -8.53 -3.68 -0.87
C VAL A 30 -10.00 -3.80 -0.50
N ASP A 31 -10.80 -4.52 -1.30
CA ASP A 31 -12.22 -4.74 -1.02
C ASP A 31 -12.43 -5.53 0.29
N ILE A 32 -11.68 -6.61 0.49
CA ILE A 32 -11.70 -7.38 1.75
C ILE A 32 -11.34 -6.50 2.95
N LEU A 33 -10.26 -5.71 2.84
CA LEU A 33 -9.82 -4.84 3.92
C LEU A 33 -10.87 -3.77 4.26
N ARG A 34 -11.51 -3.17 3.25
CA ARG A 34 -12.57 -2.17 3.45
C ARG A 34 -13.86 -2.75 4.05
N ARG A 35 -14.12 -4.04 3.88
CA ARG A 35 -15.24 -4.75 4.50
C ARG A 35 -14.98 -5.16 5.95
N GLY A 36 -13.72 -5.22 6.38
CA GLY A 36 -13.34 -5.51 7.76
C GLY A 36 -13.63 -4.32 8.68
N GLU A 37 -14.32 -4.55 9.80
CA GLU A 37 -14.73 -3.48 10.73
C GLU A 37 -13.58 -2.92 11.61
N ALA A 38 -12.34 -3.42 11.48
CA ALA A 38 -11.32 -3.26 12.53
C ALA A 38 -10.04 -2.49 12.15
N GLU A 39 -9.59 -2.48 10.90
CA GLU A 39 -8.33 -1.81 10.54
C GLU A 39 -8.49 -0.95 9.28
N ALA A 40 -8.05 0.30 9.38
CA ALA A 40 -8.03 1.19 8.24
C ALA A 40 -6.97 0.77 7.21
N VAL A 41 -7.33 0.93 5.94
CA VAL A 41 -6.44 0.66 4.81
C VAL A 41 -5.51 1.85 4.65
N GLY A 42 -4.20 1.61 4.72
CA GLY A 42 -3.20 2.63 4.47
C GLY A 42 -3.15 3.04 2.99
N PRO A 43 -2.20 3.92 2.62
CA PRO A 43 -2.06 4.39 1.25
C PRO A 43 -1.84 3.24 0.26
N VAL A 44 -2.50 3.32 -0.90
CA VAL A 44 -2.40 2.33 -1.97
C VAL A 44 -2.15 3.01 -3.31
N LEU A 45 -1.06 2.61 -3.96
CA LEU A 45 -0.74 2.94 -5.34
C LEU A 45 -1.34 1.93 -6.30
N HIS A 46 -1.80 2.41 -7.43
CA HIS A 46 -2.07 1.62 -8.62
C HIS A 46 -1.00 1.96 -9.66
N ASP A 47 -0.32 0.96 -10.20
CA ASP A 47 0.59 1.10 -11.32
C ASP A 47 -0.07 0.50 -12.57
N ASP A 48 -0.72 1.34 -13.37
CA ASP A 48 -1.35 1.03 -14.65
C ASP A 48 -0.35 0.53 -15.69
N GLY A 49 0.90 0.99 -15.63
CA GLY A 49 1.96 0.56 -16.56
C GLY A 49 2.38 -0.90 -16.36
N GLY A 50 2.42 -1.36 -15.11
CA GLY A 50 2.77 -2.73 -14.72
C GLY A 50 1.58 -3.62 -14.36
N GLY A 51 0.37 -3.06 -14.26
CA GLY A 51 -0.82 -3.77 -13.79
C GLY A 51 -0.66 -4.28 -12.36
N THR A 52 -0.10 -3.46 -11.46
CA THR A 52 0.15 -3.83 -10.06
C THR A 52 -0.47 -2.84 -9.08
N LEU A 53 -0.74 -3.29 -7.84
CA LEU A 53 -1.05 -2.41 -6.71
C LEU A 53 0.11 -2.43 -5.71
N GLY A 54 0.43 -1.27 -5.13
CA GLY A 54 1.42 -1.09 -4.10
C GLY A 54 0.80 -0.64 -2.78
N PHE A 55 0.92 -1.45 -1.72
CA PHE A 55 0.43 -1.13 -0.38
C PHE A 55 1.57 -0.62 0.49
N VAL A 56 1.38 0.55 1.11
CA VAL A 56 2.32 1.08 2.10
C VAL A 56 2.14 0.32 3.41
N VAL A 57 3.23 -0.25 3.94
CA VAL A 57 3.27 -1.01 5.21
C VAL A 57 4.41 -0.50 6.09
N PRO A 58 4.40 -0.76 7.42
CA PRO A 58 5.48 -0.33 8.31
C PRO A 58 6.85 -0.88 7.89
N ALA A 59 7.94 -0.13 8.12
CA ALA A 59 9.30 -0.63 7.89
C ALA A 59 9.60 -1.94 8.62
N GLY A 60 10.48 -2.73 8.00
CA GLY A 60 10.89 -4.02 8.50
C GLY A 60 9.95 -5.15 8.08
N THR A 61 8.80 -4.83 7.49
CA THR A 61 7.89 -5.81 6.90
C THR A 61 8.59 -6.62 5.81
N ALA A 62 9.44 -5.99 4.99
CA ALA A 62 10.18 -6.64 3.92
C ALA A 62 11.09 -7.78 4.41
N ALA A 63 11.62 -7.69 5.64
CA ALA A 63 12.53 -8.70 6.18
C ALA A 63 11.86 -10.04 6.50
N GLY A 64 10.53 -10.06 6.64
CA GLY A 64 9.74 -11.24 6.97
C GLY A 64 8.50 -11.36 6.09
N TRP A 65 8.55 -10.83 4.87
CA TRP A 65 7.45 -10.94 3.93
C TRP A 65 7.54 -12.24 3.14
N ASP A 66 6.54 -13.09 3.29
CA ASP A 66 6.47 -14.42 2.67
C ASP A 66 5.03 -14.70 2.23
N VAL A 67 4.52 -13.87 1.31
CA VAL A 67 3.21 -14.09 0.69
C VAL A 67 3.40 -14.38 -0.80
N PRO A 68 2.93 -15.52 -1.30
CA PRO A 68 3.03 -15.86 -2.72
C PRO A 68 2.36 -14.83 -3.63
N GLY A 69 2.97 -14.58 -4.80
CA GLY A 69 2.44 -13.63 -5.78
C GLY A 69 2.61 -12.16 -5.39
N SER A 70 3.34 -11.87 -4.30
CA SER A 70 3.60 -10.52 -3.84
C SER A 70 5.10 -10.29 -3.60
N THR A 71 5.55 -9.05 -3.75
CA THR A 71 6.93 -8.64 -3.48
C THR A 71 6.93 -7.51 -2.48
N CYS A 72 7.71 -7.62 -1.40
CA CYS A 72 7.87 -6.52 -0.45
C CYS A 72 9.24 -5.88 -0.62
N THR A 73 9.24 -4.61 -1.01
CA THR A 73 10.45 -3.82 -1.24
C THR A 73 10.63 -2.84 -0.08
N ARG A 74 11.82 -2.88 0.53
CA ARG A 74 12.21 -1.89 1.53
C ARG A 74 12.42 -0.53 0.84
N THR A 75 11.80 0.54 1.33
CA THR A 75 12.00 1.88 0.71
C THR A 75 13.24 2.63 1.24
N ASP A 76 14.16 1.93 1.90
CA ASP A 76 15.44 2.42 2.45
C ASP A 76 15.37 3.79 3.17
N GLY A 77 14.23 4.14 3.76
CA GLY A 77 14.03 5.44 4.41
C GLY A 77 14.07 6.64 3.47
N ARG A 78 14.10 6.44 2.14
CA ARG A 78 13.85 7.54 1.17
C ARG A 78 12.39 7.99 1.19
N GLY A 79 11.53 7.26 1.90
CA GLY A 79 10.10 7.38 1.82
C GLY A 79 9.65 6.97 0.43
N LEU A 80 8.40 6.53 0.32
CA LEU A 80 7.73 6.78 -0.93
C LEU A 80 7.62 8.31 -1.02
N ARG A 81 8.06 8.95 -2.12
CA ARG A 81 7.74 10.35 -2.35
C ARG A 81 6.22 10.41 -2.58
N LEU A 82 5.48 10.50 -1.48
CA LEU A 82 4.03 10.65 -1.38
C LEU A 82 3.57 12.05 -1.83
N ALA A 83 4.44 12.80 -2.52
CA ALA A 83 4.09 14.10 -3.06
C ALA A 83 3.16 13.86 -4.27
N PRO A 84 1.92 14.40 -4.25
CA PRO A 84 1.03 14.38 -5.40
C PRO A 84 1.48 15.33 -6.53
N GLU A 85 2.59 16.03 -6.34
CA GLU A 85 3.05 17.07 -7.26
C GLU A 85 4.21 16.51 -8.08
N PRO A 86 4.02 16.19 -9.38
CA PRO A 86 5.14 15.92 -10.25
C PRO A 86 6.06 17.16 -10.24
N PRO A 87 7.39 16.99 -10.24
CA PRO A 87 8.29 18.10 -10.51
C PRO A 87 7.82 18.78 -11.80
N ALA A 88 7.74 20.12 -11.81
CA ALA A 88 7.27 20.88 -12.97
C ALA A 88 8.03 20.60 -14.28
N ASP A 89 9.19 19.93 -14.19
CA ASP A 89 10.08 19.57 -15.29
C ASP A 89 10.29 18.05 -15.46
N ALA A 90 9.55 17.19 -14.73
CA ALA A 90 9.58 15.75 -14.98
C ALA A 90 8.63 15.43 -16.15
N PRO A 91 9.02 14.57 -17.12
CA PRO A 91 8.03 13.99 -18.02
C PRO A 91 6.93 13.40 -17.14
N GLU A 92 5.66 13.65 -17.51
CA GLU A 92 4.48 13.09 -16.82
C GLU A 92 4.83 11.67 -16.39
N ALA A 93 4.81 11.40 -15.07
CA ALA A 93 5.07 10.06 -14.56
C ALA A 93 3.88 9.19 -14.98
N VAL A 94 3.85 8.82 -16.25
CA VAL A 94 2.84 7.99 -16.87
C VAL A 94 3.02 6.60 -16.27
N GLY A 95 2.10 6.23 -15.38
CA GLY A 95 1.93 4.84 -15.02
C GLY A 95 1.45 4.58 -13.61
N SER A 96 1.62 5.48 -12.64
CA SER A 96 1.20 5.19 -11.26
C SER A 96 0.33 6.29 -10.64
N GLU A 97 -0.88 5.92 -10.20
CA GLU A 97 -1.85 6.78 -9.54
C GLU A 97 -2.20 6.30 -8.12
N TRP A 98 -2.72 7.20 -7.28
CA TRP A 98 -3.17 6.85 -5.94
C TRP A 98 -4.58 6.28 -5.98
N LEU A 99 -4.73 4.98 -5.74
CA LEU A 99 -6.04 4.37 -5.50
C LEU A 99 -6.60 4.78 -4.14
N LEU A 100 -5.71 4.82 -3.14
CA LEU A 100 -5.98 5.37 -1.81
C LEU A 100 -4.86 6.35 -1.47
N PRO A 101 -5.11 7.67 -1.54
CA PRO A 101 -4.09 8.66 -1.21
C PRO A 101 -3.79 8.63 0.30
N PRO A 102 -2.59 9.08 0.70
CA PRO A 102 -2.29 9.25 2.12
C PRO A 102 -3.24 10.26 2.76
N GLY A 103 -3.94 9.82 3.82
CA GLY A 103 -4.73 10.67 4.69
C GLY A 103 -3.92 11.21 5.87
N GLU A 104 -4.57 12.01 6.73
CA GLU A 104 -3.93 12.63 7.90
C GLU A 104 -3.70 11.66 9.07
N ALA A 105 -4.35 10.48 9.07
CA ALA A 105 -4.44 9.60 10.25
C ALA A 105 -3.75 8.23 10.11
N GLU A 106 -3.82 7.54 8.96
CA GLU A 106 -3.19 6.23 8.77
C GLU A 106 -2.05 6.26 7.75
N LEU A 107 -0.85 6.06 8.27
CA LEU A 107 0.39 6.13 7.49
C LEU A 107 0.78 4.81 6.82
N ALA A 108 0.21 3.68 7.25
CA ALA A 108 0.56 2.34 6.75
C ALA A 108 -0.54 1.31 7.05
N THR A 109 -0.71 0.33 6.16
CA THR A 109 -1.58 -0.84 6.35
C THR A 109 -0.89 -1.83 7.30
N ASP A 110 -1.62 -2.40 8.27
CA ASP A 110 -1.08 -3.47 9.12
C ASP A 110 -0.65 -4.66 8.23
N PRO A 111 0.62 -5.11 8.34
CA PRO A 111 1.15 -6.12 7.45
C PRO A 111 0.57 -7.51 7.75
N ALA A 112 0.12 -7.82 8.97
CA ALA A 112 -0.55 -9.08 9.27
C ALA A 112 -1.95 -9.13 8.64
N VAL A 113 -2.69 -8.02 8.70
CA VAL A 113 -4.01 -7.90 8.07
C VAL A 113 -3.89 -7.98 6.55
N LEU A 114 -2.90 -7.28 5.97
CA LEU A 114 -2.63 -7.34 4.52
C LEU A 114 -2.29 -8.77 4.05
N ARG A 115 -1.48 -9.53 4.81
CA ARG A 115 -1.18 -10.94 4.47
C ARG A 115 -2.45 -11.79 4.40
N ARG A 116 -3.37 -11.61 5.36
CA ARG A 116 -4.63 -12.35 5.40
C ARG A 116 -5.52 -12.01 4.20
N ALA A 117 -5.67 -10.71 3.90
CA ALA A 117 -6.45 -10.24 2.76
C ALA A 117 -5.89 -10.75 1.43
N LEU A 118 -4.57 -10.69 1.22
CA LEU A 118 -3.93 -11.21 0.01
C LEU A 118 -4.07 -12.72 -0.15
N GLY A 119 -3.99 -13.47 0.95
CA GLY A 119 -4.21 -14.91 0.94
C GLY A 119 -5.67 -15.28 0.65
N GLU A 120 -6.62 -14.48 1.12
CA GLU A 120 -8.04 -14.66 0.79
C GLU A 120 -8.35 -14.31 -0.66
N ALA A 121 -7.84 -13.16 -1.15
CA ALA A 121 -7.93 -12.77 -2.55
C ALA A 121 -7.40 -13.86 -3.49
N ALA A 122 -6.24 -14.44 -3.18
CA ALA A 122 -5.68 -15.54 -3.97
C ALA A 122 -6.63 -16.74 -4.05
N ARG A 123 -7.21 -17.17 -2.91
CA ARG A 123 -8.16 -18.30 -2.89
C ARG A 123 -9.44 -18.01 -3.69
N MET A 124 -9.96 -16.78 -3.60
CA MET A 124 -11.15 -16.38 -4.36
C MET A 124 -10.87 -16.39 -5.86
N ILE A 125 -9.71 -15.88 -6.26
CA ILE A 125 -9.25 -15.88 -7.64
C ILE A 125 -9.08 -17.31 -8.17
N GLU A 126 -8.40 -18.18 -7.42
CA GLU A 126 -8.22 -19.59 -7.80
C GLU A 126 -9.57 -20.30 -7.95
N ALA A 127 -10.50 -20.09 -7.02
CA ALA A 127 -11.85 -20.64 -7.10
C ALA A 127 -12.58 -20.15 -8.37
N ALA A 128 -12.50 -18.86 -8.68
CA ALA A 128 -13.12 -18.29 -9.87
C ALA A 128 -12.50 -18.84 -11.18
N ASP A 129 -11.18 -18.98 -11.23
CA ASP A 129 -10.47 -19.50 -12.41
C ASP A 129 -10.73 -21.01 -12.62
N SER A 130 -10.97 -21.78 -11.54
CA SER A 130 -11.28 -23.22 -11.60
C SER A 130 -12.68 -23.56 -12.09
N CYS A 131 -13.61 -22.60 -12.07
CA CYS A 131 -14.99 -22.76 -12.52
C CYS A 131 -15.18 -22.55 -14.03
N ARG A 132 -14.10 -22.33 -14.78
CA ARG A 132 -14.11 -22.04 -16.22
C ARG A 132 -13.87 -23.29 -17.05
#